data_AF-A0A1G2V2V9-F1
#
_entry.id   AF-A0A1G2V2V9-F1
#
_cell.length_a   1.000
_cell.length_b   1.000
_cell.length_c   1.000
_cell.angle_alpha   90.00
_cell.angle_beta   90.00
_cell.angle_gamma   90.00
#
_symmetry.space_group_name_H-M   'P 1'
#
loop_
_entity.id
_entity.type
_entity.pdbx_description
1 polymer ?
#
loop_
_entity_poly.entity_id
_entity_poly.type
_entity_poly.pdbx_seq_one_letter_code
_entity_poly.pdbx_strand_id
1 'polypeptide(L)'
;MPFDRNSKEAQEYIPPRLSQKQIEAIEYLITKSKDATQFAKKVVIWFLRQTDGMTKSVALSVPEQFLGEEASQIEDSVHDMNSVSGSTHIDSVFQAAGTEMRLQHHRGTFFDGEFNGGRGRTIWCSWEWYSRNVSVLPPPTNEDLAKIDLHKITHPWEK
;
A
#
# COMPACT_ATOMS: atom_id res chain seq x y z
N MET A 1 4.00 9.82 -12.73
CA MET A 1 5.15 9.23 -12.00
C MET A 1 5.12 9.81 -10.60
N PRO A 2 5.52 9.08 -9.54
CA PRO A 2 5.64 9.69 -8.20
C PRO A 2 6.59 10.87 -8.26
N PHE A 3 6.40 11.85 -7.37
CA PHE A 3 7.29 12.98 -7.30
C PHE A 3 8.69 12.53 -6.87
N ASP A 4 9.72 13.16 -7.43
CA ASP A 4 11.06 13.06 -6.86
C ASP A 4 11.00 13.65 -5.44
N ARG A 5 11.52 12.93 -4.45
CA ARG A 5 11.44 13.34 -3.05
C ARG A 5 12.10 14.69 -2.75
N ASN A 6 13.00 15.15 -3.61
CA ASN A 6 13.65 16.46 -3.48
C ASN A 6 12.97 17.54 -4.33
N SER A 7 11.88 17.19 -5.03
CA SER A 7 11.18 18.11 -5.90
C SER A 7 10.31 19.08 -5.08
N LYS A 8 10.09 20.26 -5.65
CA LYS A 8 9.23 21.26 -5.04
C LYS A 8 7.77 20.80 -5.03
N GLU A 9 7.36 20.10 -6.08
CA GLU A 9 6.03 19.52 -6.22
C GLU A 9 5.72 18.53 -5.10
N ALA A 10 6.68 17.68 -4.72
CA ALA A 10 6.54 16.77 -3.58
C ALA A 10 6.26 17.53 -2.27
N GLN A 11 7.02 18.61 -2.02
CA GLN A 11 6.95 19.39 -0.79
C GLN A 11 5.66 20.22 -0.69
N GLU A 12 5.13 20.66 -1.83
CA GLU A 12 3.92 21.48 -1.91
C GLU A 12 2.64 20.65 -2.14
N TYR A 13 2.77 19.34 -2.37
CA TYR A 13 1.62 18.47 -2.61
C TYR A 13 0.75 18.33 -1.36
N ILE A 14 -0.52 18.67 -1.51
CA ILE A 14 -1.55 18.44 -0.51
C ILE A 14 -2.44 17.31 -1.03
N PRO A 15 -2.34 16.08 -0.48
CA PRO A 15 -3.14 14.97 -0.96
C PRO A 15 -4.63 15.24 -0.75
N PRO A 16 -5.48 15.07 -1.77
CA PRO A 16 -6.91 15.14 -1.59
C PRO A 16 -7.36 13.96 -0.75
N ARG A 17 -8.30 14.21 0.17
CA ARG A 17 -8.97 13.13 0.90
C ARG A 17 -9.91 12.40 -0.04
N LEU A 18 -9.66 11.12 -0.27
CA LEU A 18 -10.59 10.29 -1.02
C LEU A 18 -11.87 10.10 -0.21
N SER A 19 -13.01 10.10 -0.91
CA SER A 19 -14.30 9.76 -0.33
C SER A 19 -14.34 8.29 0.08
N GLN A 20 -15.22 7.95 1.02
CA GLN A 20 -15.42 6.58 1.46
C GLN A 20 -15.73 5.63 0.29
N LYS A 21 -16.54 6.08 -0.70
CA LYS A 21 -16.87 5.28 -1.88
C LYS A 21 -15.65 4.99 -2.77
N GLN A 22 -14.71 5.94 -2.88
CA GLN A 22 -13.47 5.73 -3.63
C GLN A 22 -12.56 4.72 -2.92
N ILE A 23 -12.44 4.82 -1.60
CA ILE A 23 -11.69 3.85 -0.80
C ILE A 23 -12.32 2.45 -0.93
N GLU A 24 -13.64 2.33 -0.81
CA GLU A 24 -14.35 1.05 -0.98
C GLU A 24 -14.17 0.47 -2.39
N ALA A 25 -14.18 1.31 -3.44
CA ALA A 25 -13.90 0.87 -4.81
C ALA A 25 -12.48 0.32 -4.97
N ILE A 26 -11.49 1.00 -4.39
CA ILE A 26 -10.09 0.56 -4.37
C ILE A 26 -9.96 -0.78 -3.65
N GLU A 27 -10.52 -0.90 -2.44
CA GLU A 27 -10.48 -2.14 -1.66
C GLU A 27 -11.15 -3.29 -2.42
N TYR A 28 -12.29 -3.03 -3.05
CA TYR A 28 -12.98 -4.01 -3.89
C TYR A 28 -12.08 -4.50 -5.03
N LEU A 29 -11.43 -3.60 -5.76
CA LEU A 29 -10.50 -3.96 -6.84
C LEU A 29 -9.34 -4.83 -6.34
N ILE A 30 -8.78 -4.50 -5.17
CA ILE A 30 -7.74 -5.32 -4.53
C ILE A 30 -8.27 -6.73 -4.21
N THR A 31 -9.51 -6.86 -3.72
CA THR A 31 -10.08 -8.20 -3.47
C THR A 31 -10.20 -9.04 -4.74
N LYS A 32 -10.47 -8.40 -5.90
CA LYS A 32 -10.60 -9.05 -7.21
C LYS A 32 -9.27 -9.28 -7.93
N SER A 33 -8.19 -8.64 -7.48
CA SER A 33 -6.86 -8.82 -8.06
C SER A 33 -6.45 -10.29 -8.13
N LYS A 34 -5.89 -10.72 -9.26
CA LYS A 34 -5.25 -12.04 -9.39
C LYS A 34 -3.75 -11.99 -9.09
N ASP A 35 -3.22 -10.79 -8.90
CA ASP A 35 -1.80 -10.49 -8.74
C ASP A 35 -1.35 -10.59 -7.27
N ALA A 36 -2.27 -10.90 -6.36
CA ALA A 36 -2.00 -10.90 -4.92
C ALA A 36 -2.60 -12.12 -4.21
N THR A 37 -1.86 -12.66 -3.23
CA THR A 37 -2.38 -13.72 -2.35
C THR A 37 -3.48 -13.18 -1.44
N GLN A 38 -4.31 -14.07 -0.89
CA GLN A 38 -5.37 -13.66 0.06
C GLN A 38 -4.79 -12.95 1.30
N PHE A 39 -3.63 -13.43 1.78
CA PHE A 39 -2.90 -12.80 2.87
C PHE A 39 -2.43 -11.39 2.49
N ALA A 40 -1.73 -11.24 1.37
CA ALA A 40 -1.22 -9.95 0.91
C ALA A 40 -2.35 -8.93 0.65
N LYS A 41 -3.49 -9.35 0.09
CA LYS A 41 -4.68 -8.49 -0.06
C LYS A 41 -5.14 -7.91 1.27
N LYS A 42 -5.22 -8.74 2.32
CA LYS A 42 -5.61 -8.27 3.65
C LYS A 42 -4.60 -7.27 4.22
N VAL A 43 -3.30 -7.57 4.09
CA VAL A 43 -2.24 -6.66 4.55
C VAL A 43 -2.30 -5.32 3.80
N VAL A 44 -2.46 -5.34 2.48
CA VAL A 44 -2.55 -4.12 1.67
C VAL A 44 -3.80 -3.32 2.02
N ILE A 45 -4.97 -3.95 2.16
CA ILE A 45 -6.19 -3.24 2.58
C ILE A 45 -6.02 -2.64 3.98
N TRP A 46 -5.48 -3.40 4.93
CA TRP A 46 -5.17 -2.89 6.27
C TRP A 46 -4.23 -1.67 6.20
N PHE A 47 -3.19 -1.77 5.38
CA PHE A 47 -2.16 -0.76 5.20
C PHE A 47 -2.74 0.53 4.62
N LEU A 48 -3.56 0.42 3.57
CA LEU A 48 -4.23 1.58 2.96
C LEU A 48 -5.19 2.28 3.93
N ARG A 49 -5.87 1.53 4.81
CA ARG A 49 -6.72 2.13 5.85
C ARG A 49 -5.95 2.99 6.86
N GLN A 50 -4.64 2.79 7.00
CA GLN A 50 -3.79 3.62 7.87
C GLN A 50 -3.42 4.99 7.26
N THR A 51 -3.73 5.21 5.98
CA THR A 51 -3.44 6.46 5.25
C THR A 51 -4.44 7.59 5.54
N ASP A 52 -5.48 7.31 6.33
CA ASP A 52 -6.58 8.25 6.60
C ASP A 52 -7.16 8.86 5.31
N GLY A 53 -7.71 8.00 4.44
CA GLY A 53 -8.29 8.41 3.15
C GLY A 53 -7.25 8.91 2.14
N MET A 54 -6.07 8.29 2.11
CA MET A 54 -4.92 8.66 1.27
C MET A 54 -4.34 10.06 1.56
N THR A 55 -4.60 10.63 2.73
CA THR A 55 -4.07 11.96 3.12
C THR A 55 -2.71 11.89 3.81
N LYS A 56 -2.28 10.69 4.22
CA LYS A 56 -1.06 10.48 4.98
C LYS A 56 -0.17 9.42 4.33
N SER A 57 1.11 9.75 4.16
CA SER A 57 2.11 8.76 3.75
C SER A 57 2.50 7.83 4.90
N VAL A 58 2.54 6.54 4.59
CA VAL A 58 2.85 5.46 5.55
C VAL A 58 3.83 4.47 4.93
N ALA A 59 4.60 3.80 5.79
CA ALA A 59 5.46 2.69 5.41
C ALA A 59 5.24 1.51 6.34
N LEU A 60 5.39 0.30 5.81
CA LEU A 60 5.37 -0.93 6.58
C LEU A 60 6.62 -1.73 6.23
N SER A 61 7.47 -1.96 7.23
CA SER A 61 8.61 -2.86 7.15
C SER A 61 8.26 -4.18 7.80
N VAL A 62 8.43 -5.27 7.06
CA VAL A 62 8.29 -6.64 7.52
C VAL A 62 9.66 -7.32 7.48
N PRO A 63 10.39 -7.35 8.60
CA PRO A 63 11.58 -8.17 8.71
C PRO A 63 11.21 -9.65 8.54
N GLU A 64 12.03 -10.39 7.80
CA GLU A 64 11.77 -11.79 7.43
C GLU A 64 11.61 -12.71 8.65
N GLN A 65 12.24 -12.35 9.77
CA GLN A 65 12.14 -13.07 11.06
C GLN A 65 10.73 -13.08 11.67
N PHE A 66 9.84 -12.17 11.29
CA PHE A 66 8.49 -12.09 11.86
C PHE A 66 7.45 -12.88 11.07
N LEU A 67 7.54 -12.87 9.74
CA LEU A 67 6.54 -13.46 8.85
C LEU A 67 7.11 -14.50 7.86
N GLY A 68 8.42 -14.77 7.90
CA GLY A 68 9.07 -15.73 7.01
C GLY A 68 8.77 -15.45 5.54
N GLU A 69 8.32 -16.49 4.83
CA GLU A 69 7.94 -16.42 3.41
C GLU A 69 6.70 -15.54 3.15
N GLU A 70 5.83 -15.31 4.15
CA GLU A 70 4.69 -14.41 3.96
C GLU A 70 5.14 -12.95 3.79
N ALA A 71 6.34 -12.59 4.29
CA ALA A 71 6.91 -11.27 4.07
C ALA A 71 7.18 -11.01 2.58
N SER A 72 7.73 -11.99 1.85
CA SER A 72 7.97 -11.85 0.41
C SER A 72 6.67 -11.77 -0.37
N GLN A 73 5.64 -12.54 0.03
CA GLN A 73 4.33 -12.48 -0.63
C GLN A 73 3.72 -11.07 -0.61
N ILE A 74 3.94 -10.28 0.44
CA ILE A 74 3.44 -8.90 0.50
C ILE A 74 4.13 -8.05 -0.57
N GLU A 75 5.46 -8.09 -0.63
CA GLU A 75 6.22 -7.33 -1.62
C GLU A 75 5.91 -7.78 -3.05
N ASP A 76 5.97 -9.09 -3.30
CA ASP A 76 5.71 -9.68 -4.61
C ASP A 76 4.31 -9.32 -5.10
N SER A 77 3.30 -9.37 -4.21
CA SER A 77 1.93 -8.97 -4.56
C SER A 77 1.81 -7.49 -4.87
N VAL A 78 2.53 -6.62 -4.16
CA VAL A 78 2.56 -5.18 -4.46
C VAL A 78 3.31 -4.89 -5.75
N HIS A 79 4.41 -5.59 -6.01
CA HIS A 79 5.12 -5.54 -7.28
C HIS A 79 4.19 -5.92 -8.42
N ASP A 80 3.52 -7.06 -8.32
CA ASP A 80 2.68 -7.59 -9.39
C ASP A 80 1.43 -6.74 -9.62
N MET A 81 0.80 -6.22 -8.56
CA MET A 81 -0.32 -5.28 -8.71
C MET A 81 0.08 -3.96 -9.39
N ASN A 82 1.35 -3.55 -9.29
CA ASN A 82 1.87 -2.34 -9.95
C ASN A 82 2.46 -2.61 -11.34
N SER A 83 2.85 -3.85 -11.61
CA SER A 83 3.57 -4.21 -12.82
C SER A 83 2.73 -3.95 -14.08
N VAL A 84 3.43 -3.63 -15.18
CA VAL A 84 2.84 -3.59 -16.52
C VAL A 84 2.38 -4.97 -17.00
N SER A 85 2.89 -6.04 -16.41
CA SER A 85 2.44 -7.41 -16.65
C SER A 85 1.36 -7.88 -15.67
N GLY A 86 1.03 -7.05 -14.66
CA GLY A 86 -0.07 -7.29 -13.73
C GLY A 86 -1.43 -6.99 -14.35
N SER A 87 -2.49 -7.40 -13.66
CA SER A 87 -3.88 -7.16 -14.09
C SER A 87 -4.57 -6.02 -13.35
N THR A 88 -4.04 -5.60 -12.19
CA THR A 88 -4.67 -4.63 -11.29
C THR A 88 -4.29 -3.20 -11.62
N HIS A 89 -3.01 -2.96 -11.93
CA HIS A 89 -2.43 -1.63 -12.15
C HIS A 89 -2.83 -0.63 -11.05
N ILE A 90 -2.59 -0.98 -9.79
CA ILE A 90 -3.17 -0.29 -8.62
C ILE A 90 -2.82 1.21 -8.57
N ASP A 91 -1.62 1.60 -9.00
CA ASP A 91 -1.23 3.01 -9.12
C ASP A 91 -2.11 3.80 -10.11
N SER A 92 -2.52 3.18 -11.23
CA SER A 92 -3.45 3.79 -12.19
C SER A 92 -4.85 3.95 -11.59
N VAL A 93 -5.26 3.01 -10.74
CA VAL A 93 -6.52 3.10 -9.98
C VAL A 93 -6.46 4.27 -9.00
N PHE A 94 -5.35 4.44 -8.27
CA PHE A 94 -5.15 5.58 -7.36
C PHE A 94 -5.22 6.91 -8.11
N GLN A 95 -4.55 7.00 -9.26
CA GLN A 95 -4.61 8.19 -10.11
C GLN A 95 -6.03 8.47 -10.61
N ALA A 96 -6.77 7.45 -11.03
CA ALA A 96 -8.17 7.60 -11.45
C ALA A 96 -9.10 8.02 -10.29
N ALA A 97 -8.77 7.63 -9.06
CA ALA A 97 -9.44 8.12 -7.86
C ALA A 97 -9.06 9.57 -7.51
N GLY A 98 -8.08 10.16 -8.19
CA GLY A 98 -7.69 11.57 -8.05
C GLY A 98 -6.59 11.82 -7.02
N THR A 99 -5.77 10.83 -6.69
CA THR A 99 -4.61 11.01 -5.80
C THR A 99 -3.29 10.67 -6.50
N GLU A 100 -2.21 11.33 -6.12
CA GLU A 100 -0.84 11.03 -6.56
C GLU A 100 -0.14 10.03 -5.61
N MET A 101 -0.84 9.58 -4.56
CA MET A 101 -0.37 8.49 -3.71
C MET A 101 -0.12 7.23 -4.56
N ARG A 102 0.94 6.51 -4.22
CA ARG A 102 1.41 5.33 -4.94
C ARG A 102 1.72 4.22 -3.97
N LEU A 103 1.50 2.98 -4.38
CA LEU A 103 1.93 1.83 -3.60
C LEU A 103 3.32 1.39 -4.09
N GLN A 104 4.32 1.49 -3.24
CA GLN A 104 5.72 1.19 -3.60
C GLN A 104 6.22 0.03 -2.76
N HIS A 105 7.25 -0.65 -3.24
CA HIS A 105 7.84 -1.80 -2.56
C HIS A 105 9.36 -1.80 -2.74
N HIS A 106 10.08 -2.37 -1.79
CA HIS A 106 11.51 -2.64 -1.92
C HIS A 106 11.94 -3.77 -1.00
N ARG A 107 12.92 -4.55 -1.44
CA ARG A 107 13.62 -5.53 -0.60
C ARG A 107 14.55 -4.84 0.39
N GLY A 108 14.29 -5.04 1.69
CA GLY A 108 14.98 -4.40 2.80
C GLY A 108 14.00 -3.90 3.85
N THR A 109 14.51 -3.22 4.86
CA THR A 109 13.72 -2.70 5.97
C THR A 109 13.96 -1.21 6.16
N PHE A 110 12.88 -0.46 6.31
CA PHE A 110 12.88 0.97 6.60
C PHE A 110 12.54 1.24 8.07
N PHE A 111 13.43 1.92 8.80
CA PHE A 111 13.24 2.31 10.20
C PHE A 111 13.91 3.67 10.43
N ASP A 112 13.27 4.54 11.23
CA ASP A 112 13.81 5.85 11.62
C ASP A 112 14.31 6.73 10.46
N GLY A 113 13.61 6.72 9.33
CA GLY A 113 13.99 7.53 8.16
C GLY A 113 15.08 6.92 7.29
N GLU A 114 15.63 5.77 7.68
CA GLU A 114 16.72 5.07 6.99
C GLU A 114 16.28 3.74 6.40
N PHE A 115 16.80 3.44 5.21
CA PHE A 115 16.56 2.19 4.53
C PHE A 115 17.79 1.30 4.60
N ASN A 116 17.62 0.11 5.17
CA ASN A 116 18.66 -0.91 5.25
C ASN A 116 18.32 -2.04 4.27
N GLY A 117 19.19 -2.26 3.28
CA GLY A 117 19.10 -3.42 2.42
C GLY A 117 19.32 -4.70 3.24
N GLY A 118 18.58 -5.77 2.93
CA GLY A 118 18.74 -7.03 3.67
C GLY A 118 17.53 -7.97 3.64
N ARG A 119 17.43 -8.79 4.68
CA ARG A 119 16.39 -9.81 4.88
C ARG A 119 15.13 -9.21 5.51
N GLY A 120 14.39 -8.49 4.68
CA GLY A 120 13.07 -7.97 5.00
C GLY A 120 12.41 -7.42 3.75
N ARG A 121 11.17 -6.96 3.88
CA ARG A 121 10.40 -6.32 2.82
C ARG A 121 9.78 -5.04 3.34
N THR A 122 9.81 -3.99 2.54
CA THR A 122 9.14 -2.74 2.89
C THR A 122 8.19 -2.34 1.79
N ILE A 123 7.00 -1.89 2.18
CA ILE A 123 6.05 -1.23 1.29
C ILE A 123 5.77 0.19 1.77
N TRP A 124 5.50 1.11 0.85
CA TRP A 124 5.12 2.49 1.12
C TRP A 124 3.81 2.82 0.42
N CYS A 125 2.98 3.63 1.06
CA CYS A 125 1.92 4.38 0.41
C CYS A 125 2.28 5.86 0.52
N SER A 126 2.70 6.48 -0.57
CA SER A 126 3.29 7.82 -0.57
C SER A 126 3.21 8.47 -1.96
N TRP A 127 3.10 9.80 -2.01
CA TRP A 127 3.19 10.58 -3.25
C TRP A 127 4.65 10.82 -3.70
N GLU A 128 5.58 10.61 -2.78
CA GLU A 128 7.03 10.67 -2.99
C GLU A 128 7.65 9.27 -3.09
N TRP A 129 8.65 9.11 -3.96
CA TRP A 129 9.46 7.89 -4.03
C TRP A 129 10.25 7.64 -2.74
N TYR A 130 10.01 6.47 -2.14
CA TYR A 130 10.70 5.98 -0.93
C TYR A 130 10.82 7.08 0.13
N SER A 131 9.69 7.73 0.42
CA SER A 131 9.68 8.91 1.28
C SER A 131 10.30 8.58 2.64
N ARG A 132 11.22 9.46 3.05
CA ARG A 132 11.90 9.34 4.35
C ARG A 132 11.06 9.92 5.48
N ASN A 133 10.08 10.76 5.15
CA ASN A 133 9.22 11.45 6.09
C ASN A 133 7.82 10.82 6.09
N VAL A 134 7.75 9.56 6.50
CA VAL A 134 6.52 8.76 6.54
C VAL A 134 6.28 8.20 7.92
N SER A 135 5.02 7.94 8.25
CA SER A 135 4.73 7.17 9.45
C SER A 135 5.03 5.70 9.22
N VAL A 136 6.06 5.19 9.89
CA VAL A 136 6.40 3.76 9.90
C VAL A 136 5.40 3.05 10.82
N LEU A 137 4.67 2.11 10.25
CA LEU A 137 3.66 1.31 10.93
C LEU A 137 4.30 0.03 11.50
N PRO A 138 3.86 -0.45 12.67
CA PRO A 138 4.19 -1.79 13.10
C PRO A 138 3.53 -2.82 12.16
N PRO A 139 4.06 -4.04 12.05
CA PRO A 139 3.38 -5.12 11.35
C PRO A 139 1.95 -5.36 11.90
N PRO A 140 0.96 -5.64 11.03
CA PRO A 140 -0.40 -5.92 11.49
C PRO A 140 -0.44 -7.18 12.33
N THR A 141 -1.29 -7.20 13.35
CA THR A 141 -1.55 -8.41 14.14
C THR A 141 -2.51 -9.34 13.41
N ASN A 142 -2.56 -10.61 13.84
CA ASN A 142 -3.58 -11.55 13.34
C ASN A 142 -5.02 -11.04 13.60
N GLU A 143 -5.24 -10.32 14.70
CA GLU A 143 -6.54 -9.73 15.00
C GLU A 143 -6.91 -8.61 14.01
N ASP A 144 -5.95 -7.78 13.62
CA ASP A 144 -6.15 -6.74 12.60
C ASP A 144 -6.54 -7.36 11.26
N LEU A 145 -5.86 -8.44 10.86
CA LEU A 145 -6.14 -9.14 9.61
C LEU A 145 -7.44 -9.96 9.65
N ALA A 146 -7.86 -10.44 10.83
CA ALA A 146 -9.12 -11.14 11.01
C ALA A 146 -10.34 -10.22 10.80
N LYS A 147 -10.20 -8.92 11.06
CA LYS A 147 -11.24 -7.91 10.80
C LYS A 147 -11.45 -7.63 9.32
N ILE A 148 -10.56 -8.10 8.44
CA ILE A 148 -10.67 -7.93 6.99
C ILE A 148 -11.23 -9.21 6.38
N ASP A 149 -12.53 -9.18 6.14
CA ASP A 149 -13.26 -10.21 5.40
C ASP A 149 -13.41 -9.80 3.93
N LEU A 150 -12.61 -10.42 3.07
CA LEU A 150 -12.57 -10.12 1.64
C LEU A 150 -13.89 -10.44 0.93
N HIS A 151 -14.76 -11.29 1.51
CA HIS A 151 -16.07 -11.60 0.94
C HIS A 151 -17.13 -10.55 1.28
N LYS A 152 -16.92 -9.74 2.32
CA LYS A 152 -17.81 -8.65 2.72
C LYS A 152 -17.51 -7.32 2.05
N ILE A 153 -16.36 -7.20 1.37
CA ILE A 153 -16.04 -6.05 0.54
C ILE A 153 -16.75 -6.24 -0.80
N THR A 154 -17.95 -5.69 -0.88
CA THR A 154 -18.81 -5.75 -2.08
C THR A 154 -18.61 -4.52 -2.96
N HIS A 155 -19.19 -4.56 -4.16
CA HIS A 155 -19.13 -3.42 -5.06
C HIS A 155 -19.83 -2.21 -4.41
N PRO A 156 -19.24 -1.00 -4.43
CA PRO A 156 -19.76 0.16 -3.67
C PRO A 156 -21.09 0.71 -4.20
N TRP A 157 -21.60 0.14 -5.29
CA TRP A 157 -22.84 0.53 -5.96
C TRP A 157 -23.96 -0.52 -5.79
N GLU A 158 -23.71 -1.59 -5.02
CA GLU A 158 -24.69 -2.65 -4.72
C GLU A 158 -25.43 -2.43 -3.38
N LYS A 159 -25.24 -1.27 -2.73
CA LYS A 159 -25.96 -0.83 -1.54
C LYS A 159 -26.83 0.38 -1.87
#